data_AF-A0A2D8HFE5-F1
#
_entry.id   AF-A0A2D8HFE5-F1
#
_cell.length_a   1.000
_cell.length_b   1.000
_cell.length_c   1.000
_cell.angle_alpha   90.00
_cell.angle_beta   90.00
_cell.angle_gamma   90.00
#
_symmetry.space_group_name_H-M   'P 1'
#
loop_
_entity.id
_entity.type
_entity.pdbx_description
1 polymer ?
#
loop_
_entity_poly.entity_id
_entity_poly.type
_entity_poly.pdbx_seq_one_letter_code
_entity_poly.pdbx_strand_id
1 'polypeptide(L)'
;MTVKETDLPSDSGLHALYRPGDFLDCYSVVLSPPDPPLAEILQYLLIEMPGWARMLMRIRDGIVRVFGIRTSQDFPQDNRFRRVLTVGDHVGFMKVRAISETEIILGQDDRHLDFRVTIYREPGTGGQVSLATLVHRHNWFGRLYLALIMPFHILIVKSRLAATARHFGRND
;
A
#
# COMPACT_ATOMS: atom_id res chain seq x y z
N MET A 1 -7.85 9.36 16.26
CA MET A 1 -6.51 8.80 15.94
C MET A 1 -5.92 9.57 14.78
N THR A 2 -4.66 9.99 14.87
CA THR A 2 -4.02 10.90 13.92
C THR A 2 -2.99 10.13 13.09
N VAL A 3 -3.12 10.17 11.77
CA VAL A 3 -2.11 9.63 10.84
C VAL A 3 -0.92 10.58 10.80
N LYS A 4 0.29 10.05 10.93
CA LYS A 4 1.54 10.80 10.90
C LYS A 4 2.41 10.34 9.76
N GLU A 5 3.12 11.28 9.14
CA GLU A 5 4.26 10.96 8.28
C GLU A 5 5.42 10.55 9.17
N THR A 6 6.14 9.50 8.78
CA THR A 6 7.24 8.92 9.55
C THR A 6 8.27 8.33 8.61
N ASP A 7 9.45 8.04 9.12
CA ASP A 7 10.39 7.20 8.39
C ASP A 7 9.93 5.73 8.43
N LEU A 8 10.28 4.99 7.38
CA LEU A 8 10.09 3.54 7.35
C LEU A 8 11.06 2.90 8.38
N PRO A 9 10.58 2.04 9.29
CA PRO A 9 11.43 1.36 10.27
C PRO A 9 12.65 0.68 9.63
N SER A 10 13.80 0.81 10.26
CA SER A 10 15.11 0.45 9.67
C SER A 10 15.27 -1.04 9.36
N ASP A 11 14.48 -1.89 10.02
CA ASP A 11 14.47 -3.35 9.86
C ASP A 11 13.43 -3.84 8.83
N SER A 12 12.66 -2.93 8.22
CA SER A 12 11.78 -3.29 7.09
C SER A 12 12.58 -3.87 5.94
N GLY A 13 12.11 -5.00 5.41
CA GLY A 13 12.70 -5.64 4.23
C GLY A 13 12.60 -4.79 2.96
N LEU A 14 11.76 -3.75 2.96
CA LEU A 14 11.62 -2.83 1.85
C LEU A 14 12.88 -1.98 1.61
N HIS A 15 13.70 -1.72 2.64
CA HIS A 15 14.99 -1.03 2.50
C HIS A 15 15.95 -1.77 1.56
N ALA A 16 15.90 -3.11 1.55
CA ALA A 16 16.74 -3.92 0.65
C ALA A 16 16.35 -3.75 -0.84
N LEU A 17 15.17 -3.20 -1.12
CA LEU A 17 14.67 -2.96 -2.48
C LEU A 17 14.91 -1.51 -2.95
N TYR A 18 15.25 -0.60 -2.04
CA TYR A 18 15.42 0.82 -2.32
C TYR A 18 16.63 1.06 -3.24
N ARG A 19 16.46 1.91 -4.25
CA ARG A 19 17.54 2.37 -5.14
C ARG A 19 17.66 3.90 -5.10
N PRO A 20 18.87 4.45 -5.34
CA PRO A 20 19.05 5.89 -5.47
C PRO A 20 18.09 6.48 -6.52
N GLY A 21 17.33 7.49 -6.10
CA GLY A 21 16.33 8.13 -6.96
C GLY A 21 14.98 7.44 -6.98
N ASP A 22 14.72 6.47 -6.11
CA ASP A 22 13.37 5.95 -5.86
C ASP A 22 12.52 6.94 -5.06
N PHE A 23 11.21 6.82 -5.22
CA PHE A 23 10.26 7.49 -4.33
C PHE A 23 9.96 6.54 -3.18
N LEU A 24 10.00 7.05 -1.95
CA LEU A 24 9.58 6.34 -0.75
C LEU A 24 8.76 7.31 0.09
N ASP A 25 7.55 6.92 0.45
CA ASP A 25 6.79 7.55 1.53
C ASP A 25 6.44 6.53 2.61
N CYS A 26 6.20 7.03 3.82
CA CYS A 26 5.76 6.19 4.93
C CYS A 26 4.87 6.99 5.88
N TYR A 27 3.78 6.36 6.29
CA TYR A 27 2.81 6.94 7.20
C TYR A 27 2.42 5.92 8.26
N SER A 28 2.27 6.36 9.50
CA SER A 28 1.91 5.51 10.62
C SER A 28 0.65 5.96 11.33
N VAL A 29 0.03 4.99 12.00
CA VAL A 29 -1.05 5.21 12.95
C VAL A 29 -0.95 4.21 14.10
N VAL A 30 -1.40 4.62 15.28
CA VAL A 30 -1.49 3.74 16.45
C VAL A 30 -2.89 3.13 16.49
N LEU A 31 -2.97 1.81 16.57
CA LEU A 31 -4.20 1.06 16.75
C LEU A 31 -4.45 0.80 18.23
N SER A 32 -5.71 0.80 18.66
CA SER A 32 -6.06 0.39 20.04
C SER A 32 -5.96 -1.12 20.17
N PRO A 33 -5.54 -1.64 21.35
CA PRO A 33 -5.64 -3.06 21.64
C PRO A 33 -7.10 -3.58 21.55
N PRO A 34 -7.31 -4.87 21.21
CA PRO A 34 -6.28 -5.85 20.86
C PRO A 34 -5.70 -5.61 19.45
N ASP A 35 -4.42 -5.94 19.27
CA ASP A 35 -3.74 -5.81 17.97
C ASP A 35 -4.32 -6.81 16.95
N PRO A 36 -4.99 -6.35 15.88
CA PRO A 36 -5.55 -7.25 14.87
C PRO A 36 -4.43 -7.96 14.08
N PRO A 37 -4.69 -9.09 13.41
CA PRO A 37 -3.72 -9.69 12.50
C PRO A 37 -3.30 -8.72 11.39
N LEU A 38 -2.01 -8.68 11.04
CA LEU A 38 -1.48 -7.75 10.04
C LEU A 38 -2.12 -7.94 8.65
N ALA A 39 -2.43 -9.19 8.29
CA ALA A 39 -3.14 -9.55 7.07
C ALA A 39 -4.56 -8.97 7.01
N GLU A 40 -5.25 -8.87 8.14
CA GLU A 40 -6.60 -8.30 8.24
C GLU A 40 -6.56 -6.78 8.04
N ILE A 41 -5.62 -6.12 8.71
CA ILE A 41 -5.38 -4.68 8.57
C ILE A 41 -5.04 -4.34 7.11
N LEU A 42 -4.14 -5.11 6.51
CA LEU A 42 -3.73 -4.97 5.11
C LEU A 42 -4.91 -5.10 4.14
N GLN A 43 -5.70 -6.16 4.29
CA GLN A 43 -6.83 -6.40 3.41
C GLN A 43 -7.88 -5.31 3.55
N TYR A 44 -8.18 -4.87 4.77
CA TYR A 44 -9.04 -3.72 4.99
C TYR A 44 -8.48 -2.47 4.31
N LEU A 45 -7.20 -2.15 4.51
CA LEU A 45 -6.53 -1.00 3.90
C LEU A 45 -6.68 -0.97 2.38
N LEU A 46 -6.51 -2.12 1.71
CA LEU A 46 -6.44 -2.22 0.26
C LEU A 46 -7.78 -2.49 -0.45
N ILE A 47 -8.69 -3.24 0.17
CA ILE A 47 -9.96 -3.67 -0.45
C ILE A 47 -11.05 -2.61 -0.24
N GLU A 48 -11.14 -2.02 0.95
CA GLU A 48 -12.20 -1.08 1.32
C GLU A 48 -11.93 0.35 0.81
N MET A 49 -11.70 0.47 -0.50
CA MET A 49 -11.41 1.75 -1.15
C MET A 49 -12.64 2.66 -1.20
N PRO A 50 -12.51 3.93 -0.78
CA PRO A 50 -13.61 4.89 -0.87
C PRO A 50 -13.98 5.13 -2.35
N GLY A 51 -15.26 5.48 -2.59
CA GLY A 51 -15.80 5.60 -3.95
C GLY A 51 -15.03 6.57 -4.86
N TRP A 52 -14.54 7.68 -4.29
CA TRP A 52 -13.71 8.64 -5.02
C TRP A 52 -12.36 8.05 -5.45
N ALA A 53 -11.72 7.23 -4.60
CA ALA A 53 -10.45 6.58 -4.93
C ALA A 53 -10.66 5.55 -6.05
N ARG A 54 -11.76 4.78 -5.98
CA ARG A 54 -12.15 3.88 -7.08
C ARG A 54 -12.40 4.63 -8.38
N MET A 55 -13.01 5.81 -8.34
CA MET A 55 -13.19 6.67 -9.53
C MET A 55 -11.85 7.14 -10.10
N LEU A 56 -10.93 7.63 -9.26
CA LEU A 56 -9.60 8.06 -9.70
C LEU A 56 -8.80 6.92 -10.34
N MET A 57 -8.90 5.71 -9.77
CA MET A 57 -8.25 4.52 -10.34
C MET A 57 -8.81 4.20 -11.74
N ARG A 58 -10.12 4.36 -11.97
CA ARG A 58 -10.73 4.20 -13.30
C ARG A 58 -10.27 5.27 -14.29
N ILE A 59 -10.17 6.53 -13.85
CA ILE A 59 -9.66 7.63 -14.69
C ILE A 59 -8.22 7.36 -15.09
N ARG A 60 -7.38 7.00 -14.12
CA ARG A 60 -5.99 6.58 -14.33
C ARG A 60 -5.91 5.44 -15.34
N ASP A 61 -6.71 4.39 -15.17
CA ASP A 61 -6.75 3.25 -16.10
C ASP A 61 -7.11 3.68 -17.52
N GLY A 62 -8.04 4.62 -17.69
CA GLY A 62 -8.37 5.20 -18.99
C GLY A 62 -7.21 5.95 -19.64
N ILE A 63 -6.49 6.77 -18.86
CA ILE A 63 -5.33 7.54 -19.35
C ILE A 63 -4.19 6.60 -19.76
N VAL A 64 -3.79 5.67 -18.87
CA VAL A 64 -2.62 4.82 -19.11
C VAL A 64 -2.84 3.81 -20.24
N ARG A 65 -4.08 3.41 -20.50
CA ARG A 65 -4.44 2.52 -21.61
C ARG A 65 -4.07 3.10 -22.98
N VAL A 66 -4.18 4.42 -23.16
CA VAL A 66 -3.76 5.10 -24.41
C VAL A 66 -2.26 4.97 -24.65
N PHE A 67 -1.47 4.83 -23.58
CA PHE A 67 -0.01 4.69 -23.63
C PHE A 67 0.46 3.22 -23.62
N GLY A 68 -0.46 2.25 -23.76
CA GLY A 68 -0.14 0.82 -23.79
C GLY A 68 0.42 0.30 -22.46
N ILE A 69 0.00 0.90 -21.34
CA ILE A 69 0.40 0.51 -19.99
C ILE A 69 -0.69 -0.37 -19.39
N ARG A 70 -0.26 -1.36 -18.59
CA ARG A 70 -1.19 -2.25 -17.91
C ARG A 70 -1.96 -1.49 -16.85
N THR A 71 -3.26 -1.66 -16.90
CA THR A 71 -4.22 -1.16 -15.92
C THR A 71 -4.32 -2.12 -14.74
N SER A 72 -5.00 -1.72 -13.65
CA SER A 72 -5.28 -2.66 -12.56
C SER A 72 -6.06 -3.90 -13.01
N GLN A 73 -6.81 -3.80 -14.10
CA GLN A 73 -7.61 -4.91 -14.64
C GLN A 73 -6.77 -5.95 -15.39
N ASP A 74 -5.55 -5.61 -15.78
CA ASP A 74 -4.64 -6.52 -16.48
C ASP A 74 -3.84 -7.42 -15.54
N PHE A 75 -4.01 -7.24 -14.23
CA PHE A 75 -3.41 -8.09 -13.19
C PHE A 75 -4.49 -8.98 -12.54
N PRO A 76 -4.14 -10.19 -12.06
CA PRO A 76 -5.05 -10.98 -11.24
C PRO A 76 -5.54 -10.15 -10.05
N GLN A 77 -6.84 -10.20 -9.78
CA GLN A 77 -7.46 -9.49 -8.67
C GLN A 77 -8.10 -10.45 -7.70
N ASP A 78 -7.85 -10.24 -6.40
CA ASP A 78 -8.60 -10.92 -5.34
C ASP A 78 -8.98 -9.90 -4.26
N ASN A 79 -10.28 -9.63 -4.17
CA ASN A 79 -10.88 -8.74 -3.17
C ASN A 79 -11.58 -9.54 -2.07
N ARG A 80 -11.41 -10.87 -2.02
CA ARG A 80 -11.99 -11.69 -0.96
C ARG A 80 -11.10 -11.59 0.27
N PHE A 81 -11.73 -11.39 1.41
CA PHE A 81 -11.03 -11.40 2.68
C PHE A 81 -10.60 -12.82 3.03
N ARG A 82 -9.32 -13.00 3.37
CA ARG A 82 -8.69 -14.29 3.71
C ARG A 82 -8.05 -14.20 5.08
N ARG A 83 -8.28 -15.22 5.91
CA ARG A 83 -7.67 -15.29 7.25
C ARG A 83 -6.16 -15.52 7.20
N VAL A 84 -5.69 -16.22 6.17
CA VAL A 84 -4.27 -16.54 5.96
C VAL A 84 -3.91 -16.11 4.54
N LEU A 85 -2.85 -15.30 4.44
CA LEU A 85 -2.22 -14.92 3.18
C LEU A 85 -0.94 -15.75 2.98
N THR A 86 -0.65 -16.10 1.75
CA THR A 86 0.60 -16.77 1.36
C THR A 86 1.35 -15.94 0.32
N VAL A 87 2.66 -16.14 0.22
CA VAL A 87 3.45 -15.52 -0.84
C VAL A 87 2.93 -15.98 -2.20
N GLY A 88 2.63 -15.02 -3.07
CA GLY A 88 2.01 -15.26 -4.38
C GLY A 88 0.50 -15.03 -4.44
N ASP A 89 -0.18 -14.95 -3.29
CA ASP A 89 -1.58 -14.48 -3.23
C ASP A 89 -1.69 -13.05 -3.76
N HIS A 90 -2.91 -12.65 -4.13
CA HIS A 90 -3.22 -11.28 -4.51
C HIS A 90 -4.14 -10.65 -3.47
N VAL A 91 -3.94 -9.36 -3.20
CA VAL A 91 -4.85 -8.52 -2.42
C VAL A 91 -5.15 -7.28 -3.25
N GLY A 92 -6.40 -7.14 -3.69
CA GLY A 92 -6.69 -6.31 -4.84
C GLY A 92 -5.88 -6.79 -6.05
N PHE A 93 -5.26 -5.88 -6.78
CA PHE A 93 -4.38 -6.19 -7.92
C PHE A 93 -2.91 -6.40 -7.53
N MET A 94 -2.58 -6.36 -6.22
CA MET A 94 -1.21 -6.43 -5.73
C MET A 94 -0.85 -7.85 -5.31
N LYS A 95 0.25 -8.38 -5.87
CA LYS A 95 0.79 -9.68 -5.50
C LYS A 95 1.58 -9.59 -4.20
N VAL A 96 1.31 -10.50 -3.27
CA VAL A 96 2.09 -10.68 -2.03
C VAL A 96 3.48 -11.22 -2.39
N ARG A 97 4.52 -10.52 -1.95
CA ARG A 97 5.93 -10.80 -2.25
C ARG A 97 6.68 -11.40 -1.07
N ALA A 98 6.39 -10.93 0.15
CA ALA A 98 7.00 -11.44 1.37
C ALA A 98 6.02 -11.28 2.55
N ILE A 99 6.12 -12.19 3.51
CA ILE A 99 5.38 -12.18 4.76
C ILE A 99 6.37 -12.54 5.88
N SER A 100 6.37 -11.74 6.94
CA SER A 100 6.98 -12.02 8.24
C SER A 100 5.95 -11.77 9.35
N GLU A 101 6.36 -11.95 10.61
CA GLU A 101 5.50 -11.65 11.76
C GLU A 101 5.17 -10.15 11.88
N THR A 102 6.10 -9.29 11.47
CA THR A 102 6.01 -7.84 11.61
C THR A 102 5.70 -7.13 10.30
N GLU A 103 5.80 -7.80 9.14
CA GLU A 103 5.75 -7.14 7.85
C GLU A 103 5.05 -7.98 6.77
N ILE A 104 4.25 -7.32 5.92
CA ILE A 104 3.78 -7.91 4.67
C ILE A 104 4.10 -6.94 3.53
N ILE A 105 4.85 -7.44 2.55
CA ILE A 105 5.24 -6.68 1.35
C ILE A 105 4.44 -7.19 0.17
N LEU A 106 3.81 -6.27 -0.56
CA LEU A 106 3.08 -6.52 -1.79
C LEU A 106 3.59 -5.60 -2.90
N GLY A 107 3.27 -5.92 -4.14
CA GLY A 107 3.48 -4.98 -5.21
C GLY A 107 3.50 -5.60 -6.59
N GLN A 108 3.63 -4.74 -7.58
CA GLN A 108 3.57 -5.11 -8.98
C GLN A 108 4.71 -4.48 -9.76
N ASP A 109 5.14 -5.20 -10.77
CA ASP A 109 6.16 -4.77 -11.72
C ASP A 109 5.48 -4.37 -13.02
N ASP A 110 5.84 -3.20 -13.55
CA ASP A 110 5.28 -2.71 -14.80
C ASP A 110 6.28 -1.91 -15.65
N ARG A 111 5.91 -1.70 -16.92
CA ARG A 111 6.83 -1.15 -17.92
C ARG A 111 7.37 0.24 -17.54
N HIS A 112 6.58 1.05 -16.86
CA HIS A 112 6.91 2.43 -16.53
C HIS A 112 7.48 2.60 -15.12
N LEU A 113 7.05 1.75 -14.18
CA LEU A 113 7.53 1.70 -12.81
C LEU A 113 7.25 0.33 -12.20
N ASP A 114 8.05 0.00 -11.20
CA ASP A 114 7.72 -1.01 -10.21
C ASP A 114 7.26 -0.30 -8.95
N PHE A 115 6.24 -0.84 -8.29
CA PHE A 115 5.83 -0.34 -6.99
C PHE A 115 5.77 -1.47 -5.97
N ARG A 116 6.05 -1.11 -4.72
CA ARG A 116 5.93 -1.95 -3.55
C ARG A 116 5.18 -1.19 -2.48
N VAL A 117 4.32 -1.89 -1.77
CA VAL A 117 3.63 -1.40 -0.59
C VAL A 117 3.97 -2.37 0.54
N THR A 118 4.36 -1.84 1.68
CA THR A 118 4.54 -2.63 2.89
C THR A 118 3.60 -2.14 3.96
N ILE A 119 3.01 -3.07 4.71
CA ILE A 119 2.47 -2.80 6.03
C ILE A 119 3.44 -3.38 7.05
N TYR A 120 3.82 -2.57 8.02
CA TYR A 120 4.80 -2.93 9.03
C TYR A 120 4.24 -2.63 10.42
N ARG A 121 4.34 -3.58 11.34
CA ARG A 121 4.03 -3.41 12.76
C ARG A 121 5.32 -3.39 13.55
N GLU A 122 5.56 -2.29 14.25
CA GLU A 122 6.76 -2.14 15.07
C GLU A 122 6.58 -2.84 16.43
N PRO A 123 7.39 -3.86 16.76
CA PRO A 123 7.27 -4.55 18.04
C PRO A 123 7.43 -3.62 19.23
N GLY A 124 6.62 -3.82 20.28
CA GLY A 124 6.76 -3.06 21.54
C GLY A 124 6.29 -1.61 21.51
N THR A 125 5.70 -1.14 20.41
CA THR A 125 5.25 0.27 20.24
C THR A 125 3.77 0.51 20.60
N GLY A 126 3.10 -0.48 21.18
CA GLY A 126 1.69 -0.36 21.57
C GLY A 126 0.74 -0.27 20.38
N GLY A 127 0.96 -1.09 19.34
CA GLY A 127 0.04 -1.21 18.20
C GLY A 127 0.30 -0.22 17.06
N GLN A 128 1.50 0.37 16.97
CA GLN A 128 1.86 1.22 15.83
C GLN A 128 1.96 0.37 14.55
N VAL A 129 1.25 0.82 13.52
CA VAL A 129 1.30 0.25 12.18
C VAL A 129 1.67 1.33 11.18
N SER A 130 2.67 1.02 10.35
CA SER A 130 3.18 1.86 9.28
C SER A 130 2.79 1.28 7.93
N LEU A 131 2.43 2.15 6.99
CA LEU A 131 2.25 1.83 5.58
C LEU A 131 3.27 2.65 4.78
N ALA A 132 4.10 1.98 4.00
CA ALA A 132 5.07 2.65 3.13
C ALA A 132 4.90 2.22 1.68
N THR A 133 5.14 3.16 0.76
CA THR A 133 5.13 2.92 -0.68
C THR A 133 6.49 3.24 -1.26
N LEU A 134 7.13 2.22 -1.85
CA LEU A 134 8.37 2.36 -2.61
C LEU A 134 8.05 2.28 -4.10
N VAL A 135 8.51 3.24 -4.89
CA VAL A 135 8.32 3.25 -6.34
C VAL A 135 9.65 3.44 -7.06
N HIS A 136 10.02 2.44 -7.85
CA HIS A 136 11.15 2.47 -8.77
C HIS A 136 10.67 2.81 -10.18
N ARG A 137 11.22 3.86 -10.81
CA ARG A 137 10.77 4.36 -12.12
C ARG A 137 11.76 3.99 -13.22
N HIS A 138 11.27 3.40 -14.31
CA HIS A 138 12.13 2.90 -15.38
C HIS A 138 12.48 3.97 -16.44
N ASN A 139 11.61 4.96 -16.63
CA ASN A 139 11.73 5.94 -17.71
C ASN A 139 11.11 7.29 -17.36
N TRP A 140 11.27 8.28 -18.25
CA TRP A 140 10.73 9.63 -18.07
C TRP A 140 9.20 9.64 -17.92
N PHE A 141 8.50 8.74 -18.64
CA PHE A 141 7.06 8.61 -18.52
C PHE A 141 6.67 8.16 -17.11
N GLY A 142 7.38 7.19 -16.53
CA GLY A 142 7.20 6.78 -15.14
C GLY A 142 7.40 7.92 -14.14
N ARG A 143 8.34 8.84 -14.40
CA ARG A 143 8.52 10.04 -13.56
C ARG A 143 7.34 11.00 -13.66
N LEU A 144 6.90 11.32 -14.88
CA LEU A 144 5.76 12.20 -15.12
C LEU A 144 4.47 11.61 -14.53
N TYR A 145 4.24 10.32 -14.78
CA TYR A 145 3.11 9.59 -14.25
C TYR A 145 3.08 9.63 -12.72
N LEU A 146 4.20 9.29 -12.06
CA LEU A 146 4.26 9.32 -10.60
C LEU A 146 3.96 10.72 -10.07
N ALA A 147 4.57 11.77 -10.66
CA ALA A 147 4.33 13.14 -10.24
C ALA A 147 2.84 13.55 -10.33
N LEU A 148 2.15 13.10 -11.38
CA LEU A 148 0.72 13.38 -11.58
C LEU A 148 -0.17 12.64 -10.57
N ILE A 149 0.14 11.39 -10.23
CA ILE A 149 -0.68 10.59 -9.30
C ILE A 149 -0.34 10.82 -7.82
N MET A 150 0.85 11.34 -7.51
CA MET A 150 1.37 11.51 -6.14
C MET A 150 0.43 12.23 -5.16
N PRO A 151 -0.18 13.39 -5.49
CA PRO A 151 -1.09 14.06 -4.54
C PRO A 151 -2.29 13.17 -4.19
N PHE A 152 -2.81 12.41 -5.16
CA PHE A 152 -3.91 11.48 -4.94
C PHE A 152 -3.45 10.25 -4.16
N HIS A 153 -2.25 9.74 -4.43
CA HIS A 153 -1.66 8.64 -3.67
C HIS A 153 -1.59 8.97 -2.17
N ILE A 154 -1.00 10.12 -1.84
CA ILE A 154 -0.87 10.58 -0.44
C ILE A 154 -2.25 10.72 0.21
N LEU A 155 -3.22 11.28 -0.51
CA LEU A 155 -4.60 11.42 -0.01
C LEU A 155 -5.25 10.05 0.26
N ILE A 156 -5.09 9.08 -0.66
CA ILE A 156 -5.63 7.73 -0.50
C ILE A 156 -4.98 7.07 0.71
N VAL A 157 -3.65 7.05 0.80
CA VAL A 157 -2.91 6.42 1.90
C VAL A 157 -3.34 6.98 3.24
N LYS A 158 -3.32 8.31 3.41
CA LYS A 158 -3.75 8.97 4.66
C LYS A 158 -5.22 8.66 4.98
N SER A 159 -6.11 8.70 4.00
CA SER A 159 -7.53 8.38 4.19
C SER A 159 -7.75 6.93 4.63
N ARG A 160 -7.00 5.98 4.06
CA ARG A 160 -7.14 4.55 4.35
C ARG A 160 -6.57 4.19 5.71
N LEU A 161 -5.40 4.73 6.08
CA LEU A 161 -4.85 4.58 7.43
C LEU A 161 -5.78 5.16 8.49
N ALA A 162 -6.35 6.36 8.24
CA ALA A 162 -7.30 6.96 9.18
C ALA A 162 -8.59 6.13 9.33
N ALA A 163 -9.11 5.56 8.24
CA ALA A 163 -10.26 4.66 8.29
C ALA A 163 -9.95 3.37 9.07
N THR A 164 -8.77 2.80 8.84
CA THR A 164 -8.28 1.58 9.52
C THR A 164 -8.17 1.81 11.03
N ALA A 165 -7.57 2.92 11.44
CA ALA A 165 -7.48 3.31 12.83
C ALA A 165 -8.85 3.47 13.49
N ARG A 166 -9.84 4.05 12.78
CA ARG A 166 -11.21 4.13 13.29
C ARG A 166 -11.91 2.77 13.36
N HIS A 167 -11.65 1.88 12.41
CA HIS A 167 -12.28 0.56 12.34
C HIS A 167 -11.79 -0.35 13.46
N PHE A 168 -10.47 -0.44 13.65
CA PHE A 168 -9.86 -1.26 14.69
C PHE A 168 -9.70 -0.53 16.03
N GLY A 169 -10.01 0.76 16.08
CA GLY A 169 -9.94 1.58 17.30
C GLY A 169 -11.28 1.72 18.05
N ARG A 170 -12.40 1.31 17.47
CA ARG A 170 -13.71 1.28 18.16
C ARG A 170 -13.89 -0.06 18.87
N ASN A 171 -13.50 -0.11 20.13
CA ASN A 171 -14.19 -0.96 21.10
C ASN A 171 -15.28 -0.09 21.73
N ASP A 172 -16.50 -0.15 21.19
CA ASP A 172 -17.70 0.18 21.95
C ASP A 172 -18.24 -1.15 22.52
#